data_AF-A0A2N2E696-F1
#
_entry.id   AF-A0A2N2E696-F1
#
_cell.length_a   1.000
_cell.length_b   1.000
_cell.length_c   1.000
_cell.angle_alpha   90.00
_cell.angle_beta   90.00
_cell.angle_gamma   90.00
#
_symmetry.space_group_name_H-M   'P 1'
#
loop_
_entity.id
_entity.type
_entity.pdbx_description
1 polymer ?
#
loop_
_entity_poly.entity_id
_entity_poly.type
_entity_poly.pdbx_seq_one_letter_code
_entity_poly.pdbx_strand_id
1 'polypeptide(L)'
;MDLIEAKQQLKINTNPVSFGIQCQENIFYKAYVSRKRIAGMCELIILWKNRKYKKKLIVHYLRMSFSHEGVQEYSVEIIKKQHLGILKKKLQGYVQINLLEAAILIQDAYSQNVRFKTRPAEELEEYKYMLEYDTTNINRRYLMNKLLQEDLTIHEFTNIYLSALRRMDNALLYDCSSVQWQEELGDRNSFILNYGKEYRGYTFLRSGIKDILIEGNAYIIDVFAVVITAQEEIMKIIYNIVMQKRDGYYCVDAFRETSRENLQGDHPDNPFNYRVYCTAYHLLAACEIKSWLNNEPEVLVTGELQDCTIYKWLQEADKPGEEFNINDKILAEYIVTKDELLIFAKKPNNLIKAEKKAAEYMNFCIKLQKKYYMPVQKIYQYIITKGKCLNRYSGTSALIHFTDSSPLLEYIKSSSEGVISLGAQVSYFYEKKKNGENNVPCFKEYYLSKNWLKIYTYGEEVDKGIEQLLMNASVKDIVYDFELENYYDLFIPPITEQRKWYIYGVLQRFYHEANELSKYGVVPVLEDVLRIYGAVKTASKIG
;
A
#
# COMPACT_ATOMS: atom_id res chain seq x y z
N MET A 1 3.41 -33.62 20.38
CA MET A 1 4.03 -34.13 19.14
C MET A 1 5.18 -33.24 18.73
N ASP A 2 6.44 -33.55 18.99
CA ASP A 2 7.06 -33.93 20.26
C ASP A 2 8.45 -33.31 20.24
N LEU A 3 8.91 -32.94 21.42
CA LEU A 3 10.13 -32.18 21.74
C LEU A 3 11.43 -32.99 21.55
N ILE A 4 11.44 -33.96 20.61
CA ILE A 4 12.48 -35.00 20.53
C ILE A 4 13.26 -35.00 19.20
N GLU A 5 12.86 -34.27 18.14
CA GLU A 5 13.63 -34.25 16.88
C GLU A 5 14.62 -33.09 16.71
N ALA A 6 14.61 -32.07 17.59
CA ALA A 6 15.53 -30.92 17.50
C ALA A 6 16.94 -31.19 18.07
N LYS A 7 17.26 -32.43 18.44
CA LYS A 7 18.57 -32.86 18.96
C LYS A 7 19.28 -33.89 18.07
N GLN A 8 18.94 -33.97 16.78
CA GLN A 8 19.83 -34.63 15.81
C GLN A 8 20.94 -33.66 15.38
N GLN A 9 21.98 -33.65 16.20
CA GLN A 9 23.39 -33.72 15.78
C GLN A 9 23.76 -32.89 14.54
N LEU A 10 24.06 -31.61 14.76
CA LEU A 10 25.28 -31.01 14.21
C LEU A 10 26.48 -31.75 14.84
N LYS A 11 26.70 -33.00 14.43
CA LYS A 11 28.04 -33.57 14.49
C LYS A 11 28.82 -32.80 13.43
N ILE A 12 29.76 -31.99 13.90
CA ILE A 12 30.89 -31.53 13.10
C ILE A 12 31.59 -32.79 12.61
N ASN A 13 31.15 -33.29 11.46
CA ASN A 13 31.77 -34.42 10.80
C ASN A 13 32.81 -33.79 9.88
N THR A 14 34.07 -33.79 10.34
CA THR A 14 35.26 -33.36 9.59
C THR A 14 35.59 -34.36 8.48
N ASN A 15 34.62 -34.67 7.61
CA ASN A 15 34.83 -35.49 6.43
C ASN A 15 34.09 -34.85 5.23
N PRO A 16 34.82 -34.20 4.31
CA PRO A 16 34.26 -33.51 3.14
C PRO A 16 33.96 -34.53 2.03
N VAL A 17 33.00 -35.43 2.24
CA VAL A 17 32.72 -36.51 1.27
C VAL A 17 31.66 -36.11 0.24
N SER A 18 30.81 -35.13 0.51
CA SER A 18 29.91 -34.52 -0.51
C SER A 18 30.58 -33.41 -1.33
N PHE A 19 31.76 -32.93 -0.91
CA PHE A 19 32.52 -31.85 -1.57
C PHE A 19 33.08 -32.25 -2.96
N GLY A 20 33.13 -33.56 -3.25
CA GLY A 20 33.91 -34.12 -4.34
C GLY A 20 33.29 -34.07 -5.74
N ILE A 21 31.96 -34.18 -5.90
CA ILE A 21 31.42 -34.57 -7.23
C ILE A 21 30.96 -33.37 -8.07
N GLN A 22 30.34 -32.33 -7.49
CA GLN A 22 29.88 -31.16 -8.27
C GLN A 22 30.96 -30.07 -8.47
N CYS A 23 31.90 -29.91 -7.53
CA CYS A 23 32.94 -28.88 -7.58
C CYS A 23 34.25 -29.33 -8.28
N GLN A 24 34.52 -30.62 -8.43
CA GLN A 24 35.74 -31.07 -9.14
C GLN A 24 35.67 -30.83 -10.65
N GLU A 25 34.46 -30.78 -11.23
CA GLU A 25 34.25 -30.59 -12.67
C GLU A 25 33.91 -29.14 -13.08
N ASN A 26 33.61 -28.24 -12.14
CA ASN A 26 33.16 -26.89 -12.44
C ASN A 26 34.07 -25.84 -11.78
N ILE A 27 34.36 -24.75 -12.50
CA ILE A 27 35.18 -23.64 -12.01
C ILE A 27 34.29 -22.42 -11.87
N PHE A 28 34.31 -21.77 -10.71
CA PHE A 28 33.61 -20.50 -10.49
C PHE A 28 34.01 -19.50 -11.58
N TYR A 29 33.02 -18.92 -12.24
CA TYR A 29 33.27 -17.93 -13.28
C TYR A 29 33.01 -16.52 -12.77
N LYS A 30 31.76 -16.23 -12.38
CA LYS A 30 31.31 -14.92 -11.89
C LYS A 30 30.02 -15.08 -11.08
N ALA A 31 29.74 -14.12 -10.21
CA ALA A 31 28.42 -13.96 -9.62
C ALA A 31 27.95 -12.52 -9.79
N TYR A 32 26.63 -12.34 -9.83
CA TYR A 32 25.97 -11.04 -9.94
C TYR A 32 24.79 -10.98 -8.99
N VAL A 33 24.56 -9.83 -8.38
CA VAL A 33 23.42 -9.62 -7.48
C VAL A 33 22.72 -8.30 -7.78
N SER A 34 21.39 -8.26 -7.69
CA SER A 34 20.60 -7.04 -7.85
C SER A 34 20.90 -6.03 -6.73
N ARG A 35 20.94 -4.73 -7.03
CA ARG A 35 21.10 -3.64 -6.03
C ARG A 35 19.82 -3.36 -5.21
N LYS A 36 19.18 -4.41 -4.70
CA LYS A 36 17.92 -4.32 -3.92
C LYS A 36 18.07 -4.77 -2.46
N ARG A 37 19.31 -5.06 -2.01
CA ARG A 37 19.60 -5.52 -0.64
C ARG A 37 18.98 -4.64 0.44
N ILE A 38 19.02 -3.31 0.28
CA ILE A 38 18.43 -2.34 1.22
C ILE A 38 16.90 -2.41 1.30
N ALA A 39 16.25 -2.85 0.23
CA ALA A 39 14.82 -3.12 0.20
C ALA A 39 14.47 -4.50 0.80
N GLY A 40 15.48 -5.26 1.25
CA GLY A 40 15.30 -6.58 1.83
C GLY A 40 15.12 -7.69 0.81
N MET A 41 15.44 -7.47 -0.47
CA MET A 41 15.31 -8.47 -1.53
C MET A 41 16.57 -8.50 -2.39
N CYS A 42 17.03 -9.68 -2.78
CA CYS A 42 18.10 -9.83 -3.77
C CYS A 42 17.80 -10.96 -4.75
N GLU A 43 18.06 -10.71 -6.02
CA GLU A 43 18.23 -11.74 -7.04
C GLU A 43 19.72 -11.99 -7.21
N LEU A 44 20.15 -13.24 -7.06
CA LEU A 44 21.53 -13.66 -7.15
C LEU A 44 21.70 -14.65 -8.31
N ILE A 45 22.71 -14.40 -9.14
CA ILE A 45 23.04 -15.22 -10.31
C ILE A 45 24.49 -15.67 -10.18
N ILE A 46 24.71 -16.98 -10.10
CA ILE A 46 26.05 -17.57 -9.98
C ILE A 46 26.36 -18.37 -11.24
N LEU A 47 27.48 -18.09 -11.88
CA LEU A 47 27.92 -18.75 -13.10
C LEU A 47 29.12 -19.64 -12.82
N TRP A 48 29.02 -20.89 -13.26
CA TRP A 48 30.10 -21.87 -13.25
C TRP A 48 30.47 -22.29 -14.68
N LYS A 49 31.76 -22.50 -14.91
CA LYS A 49 32.29 -23.09 -16.14
C LYS A 49 32.51 -24.57 -15.94
N ASN A 50 31.97 -25.39 -16.82
CA ASN A 50 32.33 -26.80 -16.83
C ASN A 50 33.75 -26.99 -17.40
N ARG A 51 34.61 -27.71 -16.67
CA ARG A 51 36.01 -28.00 -17.05
C ARG A 51 36.09 -28.82 -18.33
N LYS A 52 35.19 -29.80 -18.50
CA LYS A 52 35.10 -30.66 -19.70
C LYS A 52 34.48 -29.92 -20.88
N TYR A 53 33.47 -29.09 -20.64
CA TYR A 53 32.70 -28.41 -21.68
C TYR A 53 32.84 -26.88 -21.63
N LYS A 54 34.00 -26.36 -22.06
CA LYS A 54 34.34 -24.91 -22.05
C LYS A 54 33.34 -23.97 -22.76
N LYS A 55 32.41 -24.51 -23.57
CA LYS A 55 31.37 -23.76 -24.30
C LYS A 55 30.02 -23.68 -23.56
N LYS A 56 29.85 -24.36 -22.43
CA LYS A 56 28.63 -24.33 -21.61
C LYS A 56 28.90 -23.66 -20.25
N LEU A 57 27.91 -22.94 -19.75
CA LEU A 57 27.90 -22.37 -18.40
C LEU A 57 26.70 -22.92 -17.66
N ILE A 58 26.92 -23.25 -16.39
CA ILE A 58 25.85 -23.58 -15.45
C ILE A 58 25.53 -22.29 -14.71
N VAL A 59 24.26 -21.90 -14.69
CA VAL A 59 23.77 -20.66 -14.09
C VAL A 59 22.79 -21.03 -12.99
N HIS A 60 23.10 -20.64 -11.77
CA HIS A 60 22.20 -20.77 -10.63
C HIS A 60 21.51 -19.43 -10.43
N TYR A 61 20.20 -19.43 -10.32
CA TYR A 61 19.38 -18.28 -9.98
C TYR A 61 18.82 -18.49 -8.59
N LEU A 62 18.93 -17.47 -7.75
CA LEU A 62 18.35 -17.45 -6.41
C LEU A 62 17.56 -16.17 -6.22
N ARG A 63 16.34 -16.31 -5.71
CA ARG A 63 15.55 -15.20 -5.20
C ARG A 63 15.56 -15.25 -3.68
N MET A 64 16.07 -14.19 -3.06
CA MET A 64 16.29 -14.12 -1.63
C MET A 64 15.56 -12.91 -1.04
N SER A 65 14.91 -13.14 0.10
CA SER A 65 14.22 -12.17 0.93
C SER A 65 14.92 -12.14 2.29
N PHE A 66 15.35 -10.96 2.74
CA PHE A 66 15.94 -10.74 4.07
C PHE A 66 14.85 -10.37 5.08
N SER A 67 13.80 -11.18 5.06
CA SER A 67 12.65 -11.15 5.94
C SER A 67 12.29 -12.59 6.33
N HIS A 68 11.10 -12.83 6.88
CA HIS A 68 10.64 -14.17 7.25
C HIS A 68 10.71 -15.22 6.12
N GLU A 69 10.71 -14.82 4.85
CA GLU A 69 10.67 -15.74 3.71
C GLU A 69 12.04 -16.34 3.33
N GLY A 70 13.17 -15.73 3.72
CA GLY A 70 14.53 -16.21 3.43
C GLY A 70 14.80 -16.53 1.94
N VAL A 71 15.40 -17.68 1.63
CA VAL A 71 15.63 -18.16 0.26
C VAL A 71 14.33 -18.70 -0.33
N GLN A 72 13.72 -17.95 -1.25
CA GLN A 72 12.37 -18.21 -1.76
C GLN A 72 12.37 -19.16 -2.96
N GLU A 73 13.26 -18.92 -3.92
CA GLU A 73 13.31 -19.65 -5.17
C GLU A 73 14.76 -19.97 -5.51
N TYR A 74 14.97 -21.15 -6.09
CA TYR A 74 16.24 -21.58 -6.63
C TYR A 74 15.98 -22.29 -7.97
N SER A 75 16.82 -22.03 -8.97
CA SER A 75 16.78 -22.78 -10.23
C SER A 75 18.14 -22.84 -10.89
N VAL A 76 18.34 -23.87 -11.72
CA VAL A 76 19.58 -24.08 -12.48
C VAL A 76 19.28 -24.14 -13.97
N GLU A 77 20.04 -23.38 -14.75
CA GLU A 77 20.00 -23.42 -16.21
C GLU A 77 21.39 -23.72 -16.79
N ILE A 78 21.43 -24.44 -17.91
CA ILE A 78 22.66 -24.65 -18.68
C ILE A 78 22.58 -23.81 -19.95
N ILE A 79 23.40 -22.76 -20.03
CA ILE A 79 23.44 -21.88 -21.20
C ILE A 79 24.70 -22.10 -22.04
N LYS A 80 24.57 -21.91 -23.36
CA LYS A 80 25.74 -21.84 -24.26
C LYS A 80 26.45 -20.51 -24.02
N LYS A 81 27.79 -20.51 -24.03
CA LYS A 81 28.62 -19.31 -23.82
C LYS A 81 28.27 -18.16 -24.77
N GLN A 82 27.81 -18.46 -25.99
CA GLN A 82 27.36 -17.47 -26.97
C GLN A 82 26.12 -16.67 -26.51
N HIS A 83 25.30 -17.21 -25.59
CA HIS A 83 24.14 -16.52 -25.02
C HIS A 83 24.49 -15.60 -23.84
N LEU A 84 25.78 -15.48 -23.47
CA LEU A 84 26.23 -14.52 -22.46
C LEU A 84 25.81 -13.08 -22.79
N GLY A 85 25.73 -12.72 -24.07
CA GLY A 85 25.26 -11.39 -24.49
C GLY A 85 23.81 -11.12 -24.10
N ILE A 86 22.95 -12.13 -24.17
CA ILE A 86 21.53 -12.04 -23.76
C ILE A 86 21.44 -11.91 -22.25
N LEU A 87 22.21 -12.71 -21.51
CA LEU A 87 22.28 -12.61 -20.05
C LEU A 87 22.78 -11.23 -19.61
N LYS A 88 23.82 -10.69 -20.26
CA LYS A 88 24.34 -9.34 -19.97
C LYS A 88 23.29 -8.25 -20.12
N LYS A 89 22.36 -8.36 -21.08
CA LYS A 89 21.24 -7.42 -21.21
C LYS A 89 20.26 -7.52 -20.04
N LYS A 90 20.00 -8.74 -19.54
CA LYS A 90 19.16 -8.98 -18.36
C LYS A 90 19.79 -8.51 -17.04
N LEU A 91 21.12 -8.37 -16.99
CA LEU A 91 21.87 -7.95 -15.80
C LEU A 91 21.89 -6.43 -15.56
N GLN A 92 21.03 -5.65 -16.24
CA GLN A 92 20.90 -4.22 -15.95
C GLN A 92 20.43 -4.02 -14.51
N GLY A 93 21.17 -3.26 -13.70
CA GLY A 93 20.90 -3.07 -12.27
C GLY A 93 21.55 -4.11 -11.34
N TYR A 94 22.36 -5.03 -11.87
CA TYR A 94 23.14 -5.98 -11.08
C TYR A 94 24.59 -5.51 -10.89
N VAL A 95 25.19 -5.89 -9.77
CA VAL A 95 26.62 -5.72 -9.48
C VAL A 95 27.33 -7.05 -9.48
N GLN A 96 28.56 -7.06 -9.98
CA GLN A 96 29.40 -8.25 -9.92
C GLN A 96 29.93 -8.45 -8.50
N ILE A 97 29.80 -9.66 -7.99
CA ILE A 97 30.34 -10.08 -6.70
C ILE A 97 31.20 -11.34 -6.86
N ASN A 98 32.03 -11.62 -5.85
CA ASN A 98 32.83 -12.83 -5.78
C ASN A 98 32.05 -13.97 -5.11
N LEU A 99 32.64 -15.17 -5.06
CA LEU A 99 31.97 -16.35 -4.51
C LEU A 99 31.72 -16.25 -2.99
N LEU A 100 32.66 -15.68 -2.24
CA LEU A 100 32.52 -15.45 -0.79
C LEU A 100 31.34 -14.50 -0.50
N GLU A 101 31.26 -13.42 -1.27
CA GLU A 101 30.16 -12.44 -1.24
C GLU A 101 28.82 -13.07 -1.61
N ALA A 102 28.80 -14.00 -2.56
CA ALA A 102 27.59 -14.73 -2.90
C ALA A 102 27.17 -15.68 -1.76
N ALA A 103 28.12 -16.43 -1.19
CA ALA A 103 27.87 -17.37 -0.11
C ALA A 103 27.29 -16.67 1.13
N ILE A 104 27.85 -15.53 1.56
CA ILE A 104 27.35 -14.83 2.74
C ILE A 104 25.90 -14.35 2.56
N LEU A 105 25.52 -13.90 1.36
CA LEU A 105 24.16 -13.44 1.10
C LEU A 105 23.15 -14.59 1.19
N ILE A 106 23.53 -15.77 0.69
CA ILE A 106 22.71 -16.99 0.79
C ILE A 106 22.62 -17.42 2.26
N GLN A 107 23.74 -17.40 3.00
CA GLN A 107 23.77 -17.76 4.43
C GLN A 107 22.91 -16.81 5.28
N ASP A 108 22.98 -15.50 5.03
CA ASP A 108 22.17 -14.49 5.73
C ASP A 108 20.67 -14.67 5.42
N ALA A 109 20.30 -14.93 4.15
CA ALA A 109 18.91 -15.20 3.77
C ALA A 109 18.39 -16.51 4.37
N TYR A 110 19.19 -17.58 4.31
CA TYR A 110 18.84 -18.88 4.88
C TYR A 110 18.70 -18.82 6.41
N SER A 111 19.51 -18.00 7.08
CA SER A 111 19.40 -17.76 8.52
C SER A 111 18.03 -17.21 8.90
N GLN A 112 17.37 -16.45 8.02
CA GLN A 112 15.99 -16.03 8.23
C GLN A 112 15.01 -17.20 8.12
N ASN A 113 15.19 -18.11 7.15
CA ASN A 113 14.37 -19.33 7.10
C ASN A 113 14.44 -20.12 8.40
N VAL A 114 15.65 -20.29 8.94
CA VAL A 114 15.88 -20.97 10.23
C VAL A 114 15.19 -20.22 11.37
N ARG A 115 15.37 -18.90 11.45
CA ARG A 115 14.84 -18.08 12.53
C ARG A 115 13.31 -18.07 12.58
N PHE A 116 12.66 -18.00 11.41
CA PHE A 116 11.21 -17.93 11.27
C PHE A 116 10.56 -19.29 11.01
N LYS A 117 11.35 -20.37 10.93
CA LYS A 117 10.88 -21.74 10.68
C LYS A 117 10.09 -21.87 9.37
N THR A 118 10.47 -21.11 8.36
CA THR A 118 9.87 -21.20 7.02
C THR A 118 10.64 -22.19 6.15
N ARG A 119 9.96 -22.84 5.21
CA ARG A 119 10.59 -23.74 4.25
C ARG A 119 11.47 -22.94 3.26
N PRO A 120 12.76 -23.29 3.08
CA PRO A 120 13.59 -22.72 2.02
C PRO A 120 13.17 -23.29 0.65
N ALA A 121 13.75 -22.78 -0.44
CA ALA A 121 13.55 -23.32 -1.80
C ALA A 121 13.74 -24.86 -1.87
N GLU A 122 12.95 -25.54 -2.71
CA GLU A 122 12.77 -27.01 -2.68
C GLU A 122 14.08 -27.78 -2.92
N GLU A 123 15.01 -27.24 -3.71
CA GLU A 123 16.28 -27.85 -4.10
C GLU A 123 17.45 -27.47 -3.16
N LEU A 124 17.20 -27.40 -1.85
CA LEU A 124 18.20 -27.04 -0.83
C LEU A 124 19.54 -27.78 -0.98
N GLU A 125 19.50 -29.08 -1.25
CA GLU A 125 20.70 -29.91 -1.38
C GLU A 125 21.61 -29.47 -2.54
N GLU A 126 21.07 -28.80 -3.57
CA GLU A 126 21.88 -28.34 -4.70
C GLU A 126 22.71 -27.09 -4.39
N TYR A 127 22.32 -26.27 -3.41
CA TYR A 127 23.05 -25.06 -3.01
C TYR A 127 23.56 -25.11 -1.57
N LYS A 128 23.35 -26.22 -0.86
CA LYS A 128 23.84 -26.46 0.51
C LYS A 128 25.34 -26.22 0.68
N TYR A 129 26.14 -26.53 -0.34
CA TYR A 129 27.58 -26.28 -0.32
C TYR A 129 27.92 -24.79 -0.14
N MET A 130 27.05 -23.87 -0.56
CA MET A 130 27.20 -22.43 -0.32
C MET A 130 26.88 -22.04 1.13
N LEU A 131 25.98 -22.79 1.79
CA LEU A 131 25.64 -22.59 3.19
C LEU A 131 26.78 -23.04 4.11
N GLU A 132 27.55 -24.04 3.70
CA GLU A 132 28.69 -24.58 4.45
C GLU A 132 30.02 -23.87 4.13
N TYR A 133 30.01 -22.91 3.20
CA TYR A 133 31.21 -22.19 2.78
C TYR A 133 31.77 -21.31 3.91
N ASP A 134 33.08 -21.34 4.13
CA ASP A 134 33.73 -20.48 5.13
C ASP A 134 33.73 -19.01 4.68
N THR A 135 32.94 -18.19 5.37
CA THR A 135 32.78 -16.75 5.12
C THR A 135 33.39 -15.90 6.25
N THR A 136 34.28 -16.45 7.08
CA THR A 136 34.91 -15.73 8.19
C THR A 136 35.72 -14.51 7.73
N ASN A 137 36.54 -14.68 6.67
CA ASN A 137 37.47 -13.66 6.18
C ASN A 137 36.87 -12.62 5.21
N ILE A 138 35.54 -12.54 5.10
CA ILE A 138 34.90 -11.60 4.17
C ILE A 138 34.92 -10.16 4.70
N ASN A 139 35.27 -9.21 3.83
CA ASN A 139 35.08 -7.79 4.09
C ASN A 139 33.61 -7.40 3.84
N ARG A 140 32.76 -7.54 4.87
CA ARG A 140 31.31 -7.23 4.79
C ARG A 140 31.03 -5.76 4.49
N ARG A 141 31.84 -4.84 5.02
CA ARG A 141 31.72 -3.41 4.74
C ARG A 141 31.87 -3.13 3.24
N TYR A 142 32.88 -3.73 2.61
CA TYR A 142 33.08 -3.61 1.16
C TYR A 142 31.92 -4.20 0.35
N LEU A 143 31.37 -5.34 0.77
CA LEU A 143 30.17 -5.90 0.15
C LEU A 143 28.98 -4.95 0.28
N MET A 144 28.72 -4.41 1.47
CA MET A 144 27.62 -3.45 1.68
C MET A 144 27.80 -2.22 0.80
N ASN A 145 29.01 -1.68 0.66
CA ASN A 145 29.27 -0.54 -0.21
C ASN A 145 28.97 -0.81 -1.69
N LYS A 146 29.13 -2.05 -2.17
CA LYS A 146 28.72 -2.43 -3.54
C LYS A 146 27.20 -2.50 -3.71
N LEU A 147 26.49 -2.82 -2.63
CA LEU A 147 25.04 -3.06 -2.62
C LEU A 147 24.24 -1.80 -2.27
N LEU A 148 24.83 -0.87 -1.52
CA LEU A 148 24.29 0.43 -1.19
C LEU A 148 24.33 1.36 -2.42
N GLN A 149 23.39 2.29 -2.48
CA GLN A 149 23.46 3.40 -3.42
C GLN A 149 24.61 4.34 -3.04
N GLU A 150 25.28 4.92 -4.02
CA GLU A 150 26.29 5.95 -3.80
C GLU A 150 25.59 7.19 -3.18
N ASP A 151 26.22 7.80 -2.18
CA ASP A 151 25.82 9.07 -1.56
C ASP A 151 24.47 9.12 -0.82
N LEU A 152 24.15 8.09 -0.03
CA LEU A 152 23.01 8.14 0.90
C LEU A 152 23.09 9.36 1.83
N THR A 153 21.98 10.06 2.00
CA THR A 153 21.81 11.07 3.05
C THR A 153 21.63 10.42 4.42
N ILE A 154 21.80 11.20 5.50
CA ILE A 154 21.56 10.69 6.86
C ILE A 154 20.11 10.22 7.05
N HIS A 155 19.15 10.90 6.41
CA HIS A 155 17.73 10.52 6.42
C HIS A 155 17.52 9.16 5.73
N GLU A 156 18.06 8.98 4.53
CA GLU A 156 17.91 7.73 3.78
C GLU A 156 18.56 6.56 4.51
N PHE A 157 19.77 6.74 5.05
CA PHE A 157 20.44 5.70 5.82
C PHE A 157 19.65 5.31 7.08
N THR A 158 19.11 6.31 7.79
CA THR A 158 18.24 6.09 8.96
C THR A 158 16.98 5.32 8.60
N ASN A 159 16.30 5.69 7.51
CA ASN A 159 15.12 4.97 7.04
C ASN A 159 15.47 3.55 6.58
N ILE A 160 16.62 3.33 5.93
CA ILE A 160 17.10 1.98 5.57
C ILE A 160 17.31 1.13 6.83
N TYR A 161 17.89 1.71 7.89
CA TYR A 161 18.09 1.03 9.17
C TYR A 161 16.74 0.67 9.84
N LEU A 162 15.79 1.60 9.88
CA LEU A 162 14.42 1.33 10.38
C LEU A 162 13.68 0.29 9.53
N SER A 163 13.88 0.31 8.21
CA SER A 163 13.33 -0.66 7.27
C SER A 163 13.91 -2.06 7.51
N ALA A 164 15.20 -2.15 7.83
CA ALA A 164 15.86 -3.38 8.24
C ALA A 164 15.30 -3.90 9.58
N LEU A 165 15.12 -3.02 10.57
CA LEU A 165 14.50 -3.36 11.85
C LEU A 165 13.09 -3.93 11.67
N ARG A 166 12.25 -3.27 10.86
CA ARG A 166 10.90 -3.74 10.55
C ARG A 166 10.87 -5.13 9.95
N ARG A 167 11.79 -5.44 9.04
CA ARG A 167 11.90 -6.78 8.41
C ARG A 167 12.63 -7.79 9.30
N MET A 168 13.12 -7.37 10.47
CA MET A 168 13.97 -8.15 11.34
C MET A 168 15.25 -8.62 10.63
N ASP A 169 15.80 -7.78 9.76
CA ASP A 169 17.02 -8.05 9.01
C ASP A 169 18.26 -7.80 9.87
N ASN A 170 18.45 -8.66 10.86
CA ASN A 170 19.51 -8.55 11.86
C ASN A 170 20.91 -8.56 11.23
N ALA A 171 21.09 -9.23 10.08
CA ALA A 171 22.36 -9.22 9.35
C ALA A 171 22.71 -7.82 8.87
N LEU A 172 21.74 -7.11 8.24
CA LEU A 172 21.95 -5.74 7.81
C LEU A 172 22.14 -4.77 8.99
N LEU A 173 21.35 -4.92 10.07
CA LEU A 173 21.50 -4.08 11.27
C LEU A 173 22.91 -4.21 11.87
N TYR A 174 23.43 -5.44 11.96
CA TYR A 174 24.78 -5.71 12.44
C TYR A 174 25.84 -5.13 11.49
N ASP A 175 25.69 -5.36 10.18
CA ASP A 175 26.68 -4.92 9.19
C ASP A 175 26.70 -3.39 8.98
N CYS A 176 25.59 -2.70 9.29
CA CYS A 176 25.50 -1.22 9.34
C CYS A 176 26.02 -0.62 10.66
N SER A 177 26.35 -1.45 11.65
CA SER A 177 26.90 -1.00 12.93
C SER A 177 28.40 -0.73 12.84
N SER A 178 28.90 0.19 13.66
CA SER A 178 30.34 0.43 13.77
C SER A 178 31.05 -0.76 14.44
N VAL A 179 32.36 -0.84 14.30
CA VAL A 179 33.15 -1.94 14.90
C VAL A 179 32.98 -1.97 16.42
N GLN A 180 32.99 -0.81 17.06
CA GLN A 180 32.80 -0.67 18.51
C GLN A 180 31.41 -1.17 18.92
N TRP A 181 30.36 -0.77 18.19
CA TRP A 181 29.01 -1.23 18.49
C TRP A 181 28.85 -2.74 18.24
N GLN A 182 29.46 -3.29 17.19
CA GLN A 182 29.46 -4.73 16.92
C GLN A 182 30.07 -5.55 18.07
N GLU A 183 31.12 -5.04 18.72
CA GLU A 183 31.70 -5.69 19.91
C GLU A 183 30.68 -5.75 21.07
N GLU A 184 29.86 -4.71 21.25
CA GLU A 184 28.78 -4.69 22.25
C GLU A 184 27.60 -5.61 21.88
N LEU A 185 27.30 -5.74 20.58
CA LEU A 185 26.25 -6.65 20.08
C LEU A 185 26.62 -8.13 20.20
N GLY A 186 27.91 -8.45 20.37
CA GLY A 186 28.45 -9.79 20.53
C GLY A 186 28.60 -10.55 19.21
N ASP A 187 28.60 -11.89 19.27
CA ASP A 187 28.79 -12.73 18.08
C ASP A 187 27.68 -12.50 17.02
N ARG A 188 28.10 -12.23 15.77
CA ARG A 188 27.19 -11.93 14.65
C ARG A 188 26.16 -13.03 14.41
N ASN A 189 26.57 -14.30 14.41
CA ASN A 189 25.65 -15.40 14.12
C ASN A 189 24.59 -15.53 15.23
N SER A 190 25.02 -15.37 16.48
CA SER A 190 24.14 -15.31 17.63
C SER A 190 23.18 -14.13 17.55
N PHE A 191 23.66 -12.95 17.16
CA PHE A 191 22.84 -11.75 16.95
C PHE A 191 21.78 -11.96 15.87
N ILE A 192 22.16 -12.50 14.72
CA ILE A 192 21.25 -12.74 13.59
C ILE A 192 20.07 -13.62 14.00
N LEU A 193 20.32 -14.68 14.76
CA LEU A 193 19.29 -15.63 15.17
C LEU A 193 18.45 -15.14 16.37
N ASN A 194 19.04 -14.35 17.27
CA ASN A 194 18.44 -14.07 18.58
C ASN A 194 18.02 -12.63 18.84
N TYR A 195 18.57 -11.63 18.15
CA TYR A 195 18.21 -10.23 18.41
C TYR A 195 16.74 -9.95 18.05
N GLY A 196 16.10 -9.05 18.79
CA GLY A 196 14.71 -8.64 18.54
C GLY A 196 13.67 -9.73 18.77
N LYS A 197 13.93 -10.72 19.64
CA LYS A 197 12.93 -11.73 20.04
C LYS A 197 11.63 -11.13 20.56
N GLU A 198 11.70 -9.97 21.22
CA GLU A 198 10.56 -9.21 21.73
C GLU A 198 9.63 -8.69 20.61
N TYR A 199 10.17 -8.40 19.43
CA TYR A 199 9.38 -7.98 18.27
C TYR A 199 8.77 -9.17 17.51
N ARG A 200 8.95 -10.41 17.98
CA ARG A 200 8.28 -11.57 17.38
C ARG A 200 6.77 -11.43 17.61
N GLY A 201 6.02 -11.35 16.51
CA GLY A 201 4.58 -11.12 16.54
C GLY A 201 4.19 -9.64 16.52
N TYR A 202 5.15 -8.72 16.46
CA TYR A 202 4.84 -7.31 16.27
C TYR A 202 4.63 -7.02 14.78
N THR A 203 3.65 -6.19 14.47
CA THR A 203 3.42 -5.67 13.12
C THR A 203 3.72 -4.19 13.09
N PHE A 204 4.74 -3.78 12.33
CA PHE A 204 5.07 -2.36 12.17
C PHE A 204 4.07 -1.69 11.24
N LEU A 205 3.49 -0.59 11.71
CA LEU A 205 2.52 0.20 10.98
C LEU A 205 3.09 1.51 10.45
N ARG A 206 4.00 2.13 11.21
CA ARG A 206 4.65 3.39 10.84
C ARG A 206 6.04 3.49 11.44
N SER A 207 6.97 4.12 10.75
CA SER A 207 8.26 4.52 11.33
C SER A 207 8.79 5.76 10.64
N GLY A 208 9.46 6.63 11.38
CA GLY A 208 9.99 7.87 10.85
C GLY A 208 10.99 8.55 11.77
N ILE A 209 11.51 9.67 11.30
CA ILE A 209 12.51 10.48 11.99
C ILE A 209 11.79 11.64 12.67
N LYS A 210 12.01 11.80 13.98
CA LYS A 210 11.43 12.88 14.77
C LYS A 210 12.34 14.11 14.77
N ASP A 211 13.62 13.91 15.03
CA ASP A 211 14.61 14.99 15.11
C ASP A 211 16.03 14.48 14.78
N ILE A 212 16.90 15.39 14.33
CA ILE A 212 18.31 15.13 14.09
C ILE A 212 19.13 16.26 14.71
N LEU A 213 19.91 15.92 15.72
CA LEU A 213 20.90 16.80 16.33
C LEU A 213 22.30 16.45 15.83
N ILE A 214 23.11 17.47 15.53
CA ILE A 214 24.50 17.30 15.12
C ILE A 214 25.41 17.73 16.26
N GLU A 215 26.19 16.80 16.78
CA GLU A 215 27.18 17.04 17.84
C GLU A 215 28.59 16.65 17.35
N GLY A 216 29.36 17.65 16.91
CA GLY A 216 30.67 17.43 16.31
C GLY A 216 30.58 16.59 15.03
N ASN A 217 31.14 15.37 15.07
CA ASN A 217 31.09 14.42 13.95
C ASN A 217 30.00 13.34 14.10
N ALA A 218 29.17 13.43 15.14
CA ALA A 218 28.09 12.50 15.39
C ALA A 218 26.73 13.13 15.07
N TYR A 219 25.82 12.27 14.61
CA TYR A 219 24.40 12.57 14.44
C TYR A 219 23.64 11.82 15.52
N ILE A 220 22.88 12.53 16.33
CA ILE A 220 22.00 11.98 17.34
C ILE A 220 20.58 12.11 16.79
N ILE A 221 19.94 10.97 16.54
CA ILE A 221 18.71 10.90 15.76
C ILE A 221 17.62 10.27 16.60
N ASP A 222 16.58 11.03 16.86
CA ASP A 222 15.38 10.50 17.49
C ASP A 222 14.46 9.95 16.40
N VAL A 223 14.11 8.68 16.54
CA VAL A 223 13.22 7.96 15.62
C VAL A 223 12.07 7.34 16.38
N PHE A 224 11.00 7.01 15.66
CA PHE A 224 9.89 6.28 16.26
C PHE A 224 9.45 5.12 15.37
N ALA A 225 8.84 4.12 16.00
CA ALA A 225 8.06 3.08 15.36
C ALA A 225 6.70 2.97 16.03
N VAL A 226 5.64 2.87 15.24
CA VAL A 226 4.29 2.51 15.70
C VAL A 226 4.04 1.07 15.28
N VAL A 227 3.70 0.23 16.24
CA VAL A 227 3.55 -1.23 16.07
C VAL A 227 2.22 -1.69 16.65
N ILE A 228 1.68 -2.79 16.12
CA ILE A 228 0.71 -3.64 16.81
C ILE A 228 1.50 -4.74 17.53
N THR A 229 1.28 -4.90 18.83
CA THR A 229 1.92 -5.96 19.62
C THR A 229 1.21 -7.31 19.41
N ALA A 230 1.79 -8.39 19.95
CA ALA A 230 1.15 -9.72 19.94
C ALA A 230 -0.17 -9.76 20.75
N GLN A 231 -0.41 -8.77 21.61
CA GLN A 231 -1.64 -8.58 22.39
C GLN A 231 -2.63 -7.63 21.70
N GLU A 232 -2.41 -7.29 20.42
CA GLU A 232 -3.22 -6.38 19.62
C GLU A 232 -3.25 -4.93 20.14
N GLU A 233 -2.29 -4.54 20.98
CA GLU A 233 -2.13 -3.17 21.45
C GLU A 233 -1.37 -2.35 20.41
N ILE A 234 -1.80 -1.10 20.17
CA ILE A 234 -1.08 -0.16 19.32
C ILE A 234 -0.11 0.61 20.20
N MET A 235 1.18 0.51 19.93
CA MET A 235 2.23 1.12 20.73
C MET A 235 3.13 1.99 19.86
N LYS A 236 3.54 3.15 20.40
CA LYS A 236 4.63 3.97 19.85
C LYS A 236 5.88 3.72 20.68
N ILE A 237 6.96 3.36 20.01
CA ILE A 237 8.27 3.15 20.60
C ILE A 237 9.21 4.21 20.04
N ILE A 238 9.92 4.92 20.91
CA ILE A 238 10.89 5.95 20.53
C ILE A 238 12.29 5.40 20.77
N TYR A 239 13.15 5.53 19.77
CA TYR A 239 14.55 5.15 19.85
C TYR A 239 15.43 6.36 19.60
N ASN A 240 16.61 6.32 20.18
CA ASN A 240 17.71 7.22 19.87
C ASN A 240 18.78 6.43 19.13
N ILE A 241 19.21 6.95 17.98
CA ILE A 241 20.29 6.39 17.17
C ILE A 241 21.45 7.37 17.17
N VAL A 242 22.64 6.90 17.53
CA VAL A 242 23.89 7.65 17.35
C VAL A 242 24.58 7.14 16.11
N MET A 243 24.83 8.02 15.14
CA MET A 243 25.49 7.68 13.88
C MET A 243 26.73 8.55 13.66
N GLN A 244 27.71 7.99 12.93
CA GLN A 244 28.90 8.72 12.49
C GLN A 244 29.21 8.41 11.04
N LYS A 245 29.88 9.35 10.35
CA LYS A 245 30.42 9.12 9.01
C LYS A 245 31.90 8.77 9.12
N ARG A 246 32.27 7.52 8.80
CA ARG A 246 33.65 7.01 8.80
C ARG A 246 34.00 6.46 7.42
N ASP A 247 35.16 6.84 6.89
CA ASP A 247 35.66 6.44 5.55
C ASP A 247 34.67 6.69 4.39
N GLY A 248 33.82 7.72 4.53
CA GLY A 248 32.81 8.07 3.53
C GLY A 248 31.43 7.43 3.74
N TYR A 249 31.26 6.58 4.75
CA TYR A 249 30.02 5.81 4.99
C TYR A 249 29.42 6.10 6.36
N TYR A 250 28.10 6.05 6.46
CA TYR A 250 27.42 6.12 7.76
C TYR A 250 27.47 4.75 8.45
N CYS A 251 27.69 4.78 9.76
CA CYS A 251 27.56 3.62 10.64
C CYS A 251 26.84 4.00 11.93
N VAL A 252 26.14 3.02 12.51
CA VAL A 252 25.46 3.17 13.81
C VAL A 252 26.44 2.84 14.94
N ASP A 253 26.67 3.80 15.82
CA ASP A 253 27.49 3.66 17.03
C ASP A 253 26.67 3.28 18.27
N ALA A 254 25.38 3.62 18.30
CA ALA A 254 24.47 3.18 19.34
C ALA A 254 23.01 3.18 18.85
N PHE A 255 22.21 2.23 19.35
CA PHE A 255 20.77 2.16 19.12
C PHE A 255 20.05 1.80 20.43
N ARG A 256 19.26 2.71 20.98
CA ARG A 256 18.64 2.55 22.31
C ARG A 256 17.18 2.95 22.30
N GLU A 257 16.32 2.12 22.88
CA GLU A 257 14.95 2.53 23.21
C GLU A 257 14.98 3.58 24.33
N THR A 258 14.22 4.66 24.18
CA THR A 258 14.13 5.74 25.15
C THR A 258 12.77 5.77 25.86
N SER A 259 11.69 5.43 25.17
CA SER A 259 10.34 5.38 25.74
C SER A 259 9.40 4.52 24.91
N ARG A 260 8.33 4.04 25.55
CA ARG A 260 7.18 3.38 24.92
C ARG A 260 5.86 3.92 25.46
N GLU A 261 4.87 4.00 24.58
CA GLU A 261 3.54 4.54 24.91
C GLU A 261 2.45 3.75 24.18
N ASN A 262 1.39 3.37 24.89
CA ASN A 262 0.19 2.77 24.27
C ASN A 262 -0.68 3.87 23.66
N LEU A 263 -0.93 3.79 22.37
CA LEU A 263 -1.70 4.76 21.61
C LEU A 263 -3.19 4.45 21.71
N GLN A 264 -3.93 5.33 22.38
CA GLN A 264 -5.39 5.28 22.41
C GLN A 264 -6.02 5.57 21.04
N GLY A 265 -7.30 5.26 20.88
CA GLY A 265 -8.01 5.34 19.59
C GLY A 265 -8.08 6.75 18.98
N ASP A 266 -8.01 7.79 19.80
CA ASP A 266 -8.03 9.21 19.44
C ASP A 266 -6.63 9.85 19.40
N HIS A 267 -5.58 9.10 19.71
CA HIS A 267 -4.22 9.60 19.66
C HIS A 267 -3.83 9.97 18.21
N PRO A 268 -3.17 11.11 17.95
CA PRO A 268 -2.86 11.56 16.58
C PRO A 268 -1.91 10.64 15.82
N ASP A 269 -1.01 9.95 16.53
CA ASP A 269 -0.13 8.93 15.91
C ASP A 269 -0.79 7.56 15.77
N ASN A 270 -2.01 7.36 16.28
CA ASN A 270 -2.72 6.11 16.07
C ASN A 270 -3.03 5.98 14.56
N PRO A 271 -2.54 4.93 13.89
CA PRO A 271 -2.69 4.79 12.44
C PRO A 271 -4.14 4.54 12.03
N PHE A 272 -5.06 4.26 12.95
CA PHE A 272 -6.49 4.16 12.66
C PHE A 272 -7.26 5.45 12.99
N ASN A 273 -6.59 6.47 13.53
CA ASN A 273 -7.17 7.78 13.77
C ASN A 273 -7.05 8.68 12.53
N TYR A 274 -7.72 8.27 11.46
CA TYR A 274 -7.81 9.08 10.24
C TYR A 274 -9.20 9.02 9.64
N ARG A 275 -9.48 10.01 8.79
CA ARG A 275 -10.73 10.11 8.04
C ARG A 275 -10.52 9.69 6.61
N VAL A 276 -11.54 9.06 6.04
CA VAL A 276 -11.58 8.57 4.67
C VAL A 276 -12.75 9.17 3.93
N TYR A 277 -12.58 9.25 2.61
CA TYR A 277 -13.65 9.46 1.66
C TYR A 277 -14.22 8.08 1.35
N CYS A 278 -15.52 7.92 1.45
CA CYS A 278 -16.18 6.64 1.28
C CYS A 278 -17.41 6.79 0.37
N THR A 279 -17.62 5.80 -0.47
CA THR A 279 -18.79 5.70 -1.33
C THR A 279 -19.45 4.35 -1.11
N ALA A 280 -20.75 4.39 -0.83
CA ALA A 280 -21.59 3.21 -0.72
C ALA A 280 -22.40 3.01 -1.99
N TYR A 281 -22.37 1.78 -2.48
CA TYR A 281 -23.11 1.31 -3.62
C TYR A 281 -24.03 0.16 -3.20
N HIS A 282 -25.26 0.16 -3.72
CA HIS A 282 -26.10 -1.03 -3.71
C HIS A 282 -25.60 -2.01 -4.77
N LEU A 283 -25.49 -3.28 -4.39
CA LEU A 283 -25.09 -4.37 -5.28
C LEU A 283 -26.29 -5.10 -5.86
N LEU A 284 -26.30 -5.24 -7.18
CA LEU A 284 -27.23 -6.09 -7.92
C LEU A 284 -26.66 -7.51 -8.11
N ALA A 285 -25.33 -7.66 -8.14
CA ALA A 285 -24.63 -8.93 -8.33
C ALA A 285 -23.31 -9.00 -7.54
N ALA A 286 -23.36 -9.38 -6.26
CA ALA A 286 -22.17 -9.42 -5.39
C ALA A 286 -21.10 -10.43 -5.85
N CYS A 287 -21.50 -11.59 -6.40
CA CYS A 287 -20.55 -12.61 -6.86
C CYS A 287 -19.62 -12.11 -7.98
N GLU A 288 -20.13 -11.24 -8.85
CA GLU A 288 -19.37 -10.68 -9.96
C GLU A 288 -18.30 -9.72 -9.49
N ILE A 289 -18.62 -8.86 -8.50
CA ILE A 289 -17.65 -7.95 -7.87
C ILE A 289 -16.56 -8.71 -7.12
N LYS A 290 -16.92 -9.78 -6.38
CA LYS A 290 -15.91 -10.62 -5.72
C LYS A 290 -14.98 -11.30 -6.72
N SER A 291 -15.54 -11.84 -7.81
CA SER A 291 -14.77 -12.47 -8.88
C SER A 291 -13.79 -11.48 -9.52
N TRP A 292 -14.24 -10.26 -9.79
CA TRP A 292 -13.39 -9.18 -10.28
C TRP A 292 -12.22 -8.88 -9.34
N LEU A 293 -12.52 -8.55 -8.08
CA LEU A 293 -11.51 -8.17 -7.09
C LEU A 293 -10.49 -9.28 -6.85
N ASN A 294 -10.91 -10.55 -6.91
CA ASN A 294 -10.01 -11.70 -6.78
C ASN A 294 -9.06 -11.86 -7.99
N ASN A 295 -9.41 -11.32 -9.16
CA ASN A 295 -8.59 -11.39 -10.37
C ASN A 295 -7.68 -10.16 -10.56
N GLU A 296 -7.83 -9.13 -9.72
CA GLU A 296 -6.98 -7.94 -9.75
C GLU A 296 -5.68 -8.18 -8.98
N PRO A 297 -4.51 -8.21 -9.64
CA PRO A 297 -3.24 -8.59 -9.00
C PRO A 297 -2.78 -7.63 -7.89
N GLU A 298 -3.24 -6.38 -7.94
CA GLU A 298 -2.90 -5.34 -6.96
C GLU A 298 -3.88 -5.30 -5.77
N VAL A 299 -4.92 -6.13 -5.80
CA VAL A 299 -5.97 -6.17 -4.79
C VAL A 299 -5.85 -7.47 -3.99
N LEU A 300 -5.73 -7.34 -2.67
CA LEU A 300 -5.61 -8.47 -1.77
C LEU A 300 -6.83 -8.59 -0.87
N VAL A 301 -7.31 -9.82 -0.67
CA VAL A 301 -8.24 -10.14 0.42
C VAL A 301 -7.47 -10.03 1.73
N THR A 302 -7.96 -9.19 2.64
CA THR A 302 -7.31 -8.93 3.95
C THR A 302 -8.18 -9.32 5.14
N GLY A 303 -9.44 -9.66 4.91
CA GLY A 303 -10.33 -10.13 5.95
C GLY A 303 -11.61 -10.73 5.37
N GLU A 304 -12.07 -11.80 6.00
CA GLU A 304 -13.36 -12.42 5.74
C GLU A 304 -14.14 -12.45 7.05
N LEU A 305 -15.27 -11.76 7.08
CA LEU A 305 -16.25 -11.83 8.16
C LEU A 305 -17.47 -12.60 7.66
N GLN A 306 -18.33 -13.03 8.58
CA GLN A 306 -19.50 -13.87 8.27
C GLN A 306 -20.35 -13.35 7.09
N ASP A 307 -20.48 -12.02 6.95
CA ASP A 307 -21.33 -11.40 5.92
C ASP A 307 -20.57 -10.44 4.99
N CYS A 308 -19.23 -10.36 5.07
CA CYS A 308 -18.48 -9.46 4.20
C CYS A 308 -17.06 -9.93 3.90
N THR A 309 -16.55 -9.52 2.74
CA THR A 309 -15.15 -9.71 2.34
C THR A 309 -14.49 -8.35 2.21
N ILE A 310 -13.30 -8.19 2.81
CA ILE A 310 -12.52 -6.94 2.84
C ILE A 310 -11.32 -7.08 1.92
N TYR A 311 -11.22 -6.16 0.97
CA TYR A 311 -10.15 -6.09 -0.02
C TYR A 311 -9.36 -4.79 0.13
N LYS A 312 -8.05 -4.85 -0.09
CA LYS A 312 -7.19 -3.66 -0.12
C LYS A 312 -6.45 -3.57 -1.44
N TRP A 313 -6.57 -2.42 -2.10
CA TRP A 313 -5.76 -2.07 -3.26
C TRP A 313 -4.47 -1.43 -2.78
N LEU A 314 -3.34 -2.07 -3.06
CA LEU A 314 -2.04 -1.67 -2.56
C LEU A 314 -1.25 -0.86 -3.59
N GLN A 315 -0.45 0.09 -3.11
CA GLN A 315 0.58 0.76 -3.90
C GLN A 315 1.77 -0.17 -4.08
N GLU A 316 2.46 -0.06 -5.22
CA GLU A 316 3.71 -0.78 -5.49
C GLU A 316 4.83 -0.51 -4.44
N ALA A 317 5.86 -1.37 -4.52
CA ALA A 317 6.90 -1.66 -3.54
C ALA A 317 7.41 -0.51 -2.63
N ASP A 318 7.81 -0.91 -1.42
CA ASP A 318 8.45 -0.03 -0.44
C ASP A 318 9.72 0.62 -0.99
N LYS A 319 9.86 1.92 -0.71
CA LYS A 319 11.09 2.67 -0.92
C LYS A 319 11.84 2.74 0.41
N PRO A 320 12.92 1.96 0.61
CA PRO A 320 13.54 1.82 1.92
C PRO A 320 14.21 3.09 2.46
N GLY A 321 14.50 4.08 1.60
CA GLY A 321 15.06 5.38 2.02
C GLY A 321 14.01 6.41 2.49
N GLU A 322 12.72 6.11 2.36
CA GLU A 322 11.62 6.98 2.80
C GLU A 322 11.01 6.46 4.11
N GLU A 323 10.30 7.33 4.82
CA GLU A 323 9.53 6.93 6.00
C GLU A 323 8.48 5.87 5.64
N PHE A 324 8.20 4.97 6.57
CA PHE A 324 7.23 3.91 6.38
C PHE A 324 5.90 4.28 7.02
N ASN A 325 4.80 4.12 6.29
CA ASN A 325 3.45 4.24 6.80
C ASN A 325 2.52 3.32 6.00
N ILE A 326 1.98 2.30 6.66
CA ILE A 326 1.06 1.32 6.05
C ILE A 326 -0.13 2.01 5.38
N ASN A 327 -0.63 3.10 5.96
CA ASN A 327 -1.80 3.82 5.44
C ASN A 327 -1.52 4.54 4.11
N ASP A 328 -0.26 4.87 3.84
CA ASP A 328 0.10 5.49 2.56
C ASP A 328 0.32 4.43 1.48
N LYS A 329 0.46 3.15 1.87
CA LYS A 329 0.53 2.00 0.96
C LYS A 329 -0.82 1.44 0.55
N ILE A 330 -1.89 1.77 1.28
CA ILE A 330 -3.26 1.39 0.92
C ILE A 330 -3.84 2.51 0.05
N LEU A 331 -4.03 2.22 -1.24
CA LEU A 331 -4.62 3.17 -2.16
C LEU A 331 -6.11 3.33 -1.88
N ALA A 332 -6.83 2.21 -1.81
CA ALA A 332 -8.24 2.15 -1.47
C ALA A 332 -8.58 0.79 -0.83
N GLU A 333 -9.72 0.71 -0.17
CA GLU A 333 -10.29 -0.53 0.34
C GLU A 333 -11.69 -0.74 -0.22
N TYR A 334 -12.04 -2.00 -0.46
CA TYR A 334 -13.38 -2.42 -0.87
C TYR A 334 -13.95 -3.35 0.19
N ILE A 335 -15.18 -3.12 0.60
CA ILE A 335 -15.89 -4.01 1.50
C ILE A 335 -17.16 -4.46 0.81
N VAL A 336 -17.24 -5.76 0.55
CA VAL A 336 -18.28 -6.39 -0.24
C VAL A 336 -19.17 -7.22 0.67
N THR A 337 -20.41 -6.79 0.86
CA THR A 337 -21.46 -7.58 1.53
C THR A 337 -22.31 -8.31 0.49
N LYS A 338 -23.49 -8.79 0.88
CA LYS A 338 -24.46 -9.40 -0.04
C LYS A 338 -25.12 -8.37 -0.97
N ASP A 339 -25.34 -7.16 -0.47
CA ASP A 339 -26.20 -6.13 -1.07
C ASP A 339 -25.56 -4.73 -1.10
N GLU A 340 -24.36 -4.59 -0.56
CA GLU A 340 -23.63 -3.32 -0.48
C GLU A 340 -22.15 -3.49 -0.82
N LEU A 341 -21.61 -2.51 -1.54
CA LEU A 341 -20.20 -2.31 -1.77
C LEU A 341 -19.79 -0.95 -1.18
N LEU A 342 -18.88 -0.97 -0.22
CA LEU A 342 -18.22 0.24 0.26
C LEU A 342 -16.85 0.35 -0.39
N ILE A 343 -16.57 1.48 -1.03
CA ILE A 343 -15.24 1.83 -1.53
C ILE A 343 -14.76 3.03 -0.72
N PHE A 344 -13.58 2.95 -0.10
CA PHE A 344 -13.05 4.10 0.62
C PHE A 344 -11.55 4.27 0.47
N ALA A 345 -11.10 5.51 0.60
CA ALA A 345 -9.69 5.86 0.54
C ALA A 345 -9.36 7.09 1.39
N LYS A 346 -8.11 7.19 1.83
CA LYS A 346 -7.59 8.36 2.57
C LYS A 346 -7.51 9.62 1.69
N LYS A 347 -7.24 9.45 0.40
CA LYS A 347 -7.12 10.54 -0.59
C LYS A 347 -8.31 10.50 -1.57
N PRO A 348 -8.96 11.63 -1.90
CA PRO A 348 -10.08 11.65 -2.85
C PRO A 348 -9.68 11.08 -4.22
N ASN A 349 -8.46 11.40 -4.66
CA ASN A 349 -7.93 10.91 -5.92
C ASN A 349 -7.86 9.38 -6.01
N ASN A 350 -7.61 8.70 -4.90
CA ASN A 350 -7.55 7.25 -4.90
C ASN A 350 -8.95 6.64 -4.86
N LEU A 351 -9.89 7.25 -4.11
CA LEU A 351 -11.30 6.84 -4.11
C LEU A 351 -11.84 6.88 -5.54
N ILE A 352 -11.68 8.01 -6.22
CA ILE A 352 -12.20 8.21 -7.58
C ILE A 352 -11.59 7.25 -8.58
N LYS A 353 -10.29 6.92 -8.44
CA LYS A 353 -9.65 5.90 -9.28
C LYS A 353 -10.23 4.51 -9.02
N ALA A 354 -10.51 4.16 -7.76
CA ALA A 354 -11.13 2.90 -7.39
C ALA A 354 -12.58 2.82 -7.88
N GLU A 355 -13.36 3.89 -7.72
CA GLU A 355 -14.72 4.02 -8.28
C GLU A 355 -14.71 3.85 -9.80
N LYS A 356 -13.76 4.52 -10.49
CA LYS A 356 -13.60 4.39 -11.94
C LYS A 356 -13.30 2.95 -12.36
N LYS A 357 -12.37 2.26 -11.69
CA LYS A 357 -12.07 0.84 -11.96
C LYS A 357 -13.32 -0.03 -11.80
N ALA A 358 -14.08 0.17 -10.72
CA ALA A 358 -15.31 -0.58 -10.47
C ALA A 358 -16.40 -0.29 -11.53
N ALA A 359 -16.58 0.97 -11.91
CA ALA A 359 -17.52 1.42 -12.93
C ALA A 359 -17.17 0.87 -14.33
N GLU A 360 -15.91 0.98 -14.75
CA GLU A 360 -15.44 0.46 -16.04
C GLU A 360 -15.66 -1.05 -16.18
N TYR A 361 -15.52 -1.80 -15.09
CA TYR A 361 -15.75 -3.25 -15.10
C TYR A 361 -17.25 -3.61 -15.06
N MET A 362 -18.06 -2.91 -14.26
CA MET A 362 -19.40 -3.38 -13.86
C MET A 362 -20.45 -2.26 -13.67
N ASN A 363 -20.54 -1.31 -14.62
CA ASN A 363 -21.53 -0.23 -14.58
C ASN A 363 -23.00 -0.64 -14.37
N PHE A 364 -23.34 -1.90 -14.61
CA PHE A 364 -24.71 -2.44 -14.43
C PHE A 364 -24.91 -3.20 -13.12
N CYS A 365 -23.87 -3.41 -12.30
CA CYS A 365 -23.98 -4.21 -11.06
C CYS A 365 -23.95 -3.39 -9.77
N ILE A 366 -23.62 -2.10 -9.88
CA ILE A 366 -23.53 -1.17 -8.75
C ILE A 366 -24.46 0.02 -8.98
N LYS A 367 -25.14 0.46 -7.92
CA LYS A 367 -25.93 1.70 -7.93
C LYS A 367 -25.48 2.58 -6.77
N LEU A 368 -25.03 3.80 -7.07
CA LEU A 368 -24.61 4.74 -6.03
C LEU A 368 -25.76 4.98 -5.07
N GLN A 369 -25.51 4.78 -3.77
CA GLN A 369 -26.45 5.13 -2.71
C GLN A 369 -26.05 6.44 -2.08
N LYS A 370 -24.80 6.54 -1.59
CA LYS A 370 -24.37 7.72 -0.84
C LYS A 370 -22.86 7.84 -0.79
N LYS A 371 -22.38 9.08 -0.58
CA LYS A 371 -20.99 9.38 -0.27
C LYS A 371 -20.84 9.90 1.15
N TYR A 372 -19.71 9.61 1.78
CA TYR A 372 -19.41 9.93 3.18
C TYR A 372 -18.00 10.47 3.35
N TYR A 373 -17.82 11.30 4.38
CA TYR A 373 -16.51 11.71 4.86
C TYR A 373 -16.37 11.52 6.37
N MET A 374 -15.67 10.45 6.79
CA MET A 374 -15.77 9.97 8.17
C MET A 374 -14.51 9.28 8.70
N PRO A 375 -14.38 9.12 10.03
CA PRO A 375 -13.31 8.31 10.61
C PRO A 375 -13.39 6.85 10.14
N VAL A 376 -12.26 6.25 9.77
CA VAL A 376 -12.22 4.87 9.23
C VAL A 376 -12.80 3.84 10.22
N GLN A 377 -12.60 4.06 11.52
CA GLN A 377 -13.15 3.22 12.59
C GLN A 377 -14.68 3.11 12.51
N LYS A 378 -15.36 4.17 12.05
CA LYS A 378 -16.82 4.19 11.92
C LYS A 378 -17.31 3.33 10.76
N ILE A 379 -16.50 3.13 9.72
CA ILE A 379 -16.79 2.18 8.63
C ILE A 379 -16.75 0.75 9.16
N TYR A 380 -15.67 0.37 9.85
CA TYR A 380 -15.58 -0.98 10.42
C TYR A 380 -16.65 -1.24 11.49
N GLN A 381 -16.98 -0.24 12.33
CA GLN A 381 -18.10 -0.33 13.26
C GLN A 381 -19.43 -0.55 12.53
N TYR A 382 -19.68 0.17 11.43
CA TYR A 382 -20.89 0.01 10.60
C TYR A 382 -21.03 -1.44 10.11
N ILE A 383 -19.95 -2.03 9.61
CA ILE A 383 -19.94 -3.40 9.09
C ILE A 383 -20.17 -4.43 10.19
N ILE A 384 -19.48 -4.28 11.32
CA ILE A 384 -19.57 -5.23 12.44
C ILE A 384 -20.95 -5.18 13.10
N THR A 385 -21.50 -3.97 13.28
CA THR A 385 -22.75 -3.77 14.05
C THR A 385 -24.01 -3.68 13.19
N LYS A 386 -23.88 -3.64 11.85
CA LYS A 386 -24.98 -3.41 10.89
C LYS A 386 -25.84 -2.18 11.25
N GLY A 387 -25.24 -1.16 11.86
CA GLY A 387 -25.94 -0.04 12.50
C GLY A 387 -26.15 1.19 11.60
N LYS A 388 -27.16 2.02 11.87
CA LYS A 388 -27.57 3.21 11.07
C LYS A 388 -26.68 4.46 11.23
N CYS A 389 -25.42 4.32 11.60
CA CYS A 389 -24.60 5.44 12.11
C CYS A 389 -23.89 6.30 11.03
N LEU A 390 -24.13 6.06 9.74
CA LEU A 390 -23.41 6.76 8.66
C LEU A 390 -24.01 8.13 8.30
N ASN A 391 -25.30 8.35 8.56
CA ASN A 391 -26.04 9.53 8.08
C ASN A 391 -25.44 10.88 8.51
N ARG A 392 -24.85 10.97 9.71
CA ARG A 392 -24.21 12.22 10.16
C ARG A 392 -22.98 12.61 9.33
N TYR A 393 -22.40 11.67 8.59
CA TYR A 393 -21.19 11.88 7.80
C TYR A 393 -21.47 11.94 6.30
N SER A 394 -22.73 11.84 5.89
CA SER A 394 -23.07 11.84 4.46
C SER A 394 -22.91 13.21 3.86
N GLY A 395 -22.40 13.26 2.63
CA GLY A 395 -22.43 14.46 1.83
C GLY A 395 -23.85 14.81 1.40
N THR A 396 -24.13 16.11 1.32
CA THR A 396 -25.32 16.64 0.62
C THR A 396 -24.90 17.12 -0.76
N SER A 397 -25.80 17.05 -1.73
CA SER A 397 -25.41 17.21 -3.13
C SER A 397 -26.51 17.84 -3.98
N ALA A 398 -26.08 18.47 -5.09
CA ALA A 398 -26.96 19.09 -6.07
C ALA A 398 -26.40 18.92 -7.48
N LEU A 399 -27.32 18.82 -8.45
CA LEU A 399 -27.04 18.90 -9.88
C LEU A 399 -27.39 20.30 -10.37
N ILE A 400 -26.45 20.94 -11.05
CA ILE A 400 -26.55 22.33 -11.48
C ILE A 400 -26.24 22.41 -12.98
N HIS A 401 -27.06 23.17 -13.70
CA HIS A 401 -26.86 23.49 -15.10
C HIS A 401 -26.56 24.97 -15.27
N PHE A 402 -25.43 25.29 -15.86
CA PHE A 402 -25.00 26.66 -16.11
C PHE A 402 -25.31 27.11 -17.53
N THR A 403 -25.45 28.42 -17.73
CA THR A 403 -25.57 28.98 -19.09
C THR A 403 -24.22 28.90 -19.83
N ASP A 404 -23.14 29.20 -19.11
CA ASP A 404 -21.74 29.06 -19.56
C ASP A 404 -20.91 28.60 -18.36
N SER A 405 -20.19 27.48 -18.50
CA SER A 405 -19.33 26.92 -17.46
C SER A 405 -17.87 27.40 -17.55
N SER A 406 -17.51 28.23 -18.52
CA SER A 406 -16.13 28.68 -18.71
C SER A 406 -15.60 29.48 -17.51
N PRO A 407 -16.32 30.51 -16.99
CA PRO A 407 -15.89 31.25 -15.80
C PRO A 407 -15.85 30.37 -14.54
N LEU A 408 -16.79 29.44 -14.44
CA LEU A 408 -16.87 28.46 -13.36
C LEU A 408 -15.66 27.51 -13.35
N LEU A 409 -15.24 27.04 -14.53
CA LEU A 409 -14.09 26.14 -14.67
C LEU A 409 -12.81 26.81 -14.17
N GLU A 410 -12.60 28.08 -14.47
CA GLU A 410 -11.45 28.84 -13.97
C GLU A 410 -11.50 28.98 -12.45
N TYR A 411 -12.67 29.32 -11.89
CA TYR A 411 -12.88 29.37 -10.45
C TYR A 411 -12.56 28.03 -9.78
N ILE A 412 -13.17 26.93 -10.23
CA ILE A 412 -12.97 25.59 -9.63
C ILE A 412 -11.49 25.17 -9.75
N LYS A 413 -10.84 25.42 -10.90
CA LYS A 413 -9.40 25.13 -11.04
C LYS A 413 -8.55 25.89 -10.02
N SER A 414 -8.89 27.15 -9.76
CA SER A 414 -8.16 27.99 -8.80
C SER A 414 -8.40 27.60 -7.33
N SER A 415 -9.58 27.06 -7.00
CA SER A 415 -9.93 26.63 -5.64
C SER A 415 -9.56 25.17 -5.33
N SER A 416 -9.46 24.32 -6.36
CA SER A 416 -9.21 22.89 -6.23
C SER A 416 -7.75 22.54 -5.90
N GLU A 417 -7.54 21.45 -5.15
CA GLU A 417 -6.19 20.89 -4.92
C GLU A 417 -5.70 20.00 -6.06
N GLY A 418 -6.61 19.52 -6.91
CA GLY A 418 -6.26 18.62 -8.00
C GLY A 418 -7.42 18.37 -8.96
N VAL A 419 -7.06 17.90 -10.15
CA VAL A 419 -7.99 17.57 -11.24
C VAL A 419 -7.75 16.13 -11.68
N ILE A 420 -8.82 15.35 -11.82
CA ILE A 420 -8.76 14.02 -12.43
C ILE A 420 -9.68 14.00 -13.64
N SER A 421 -9.16 13.52 -14.77
CA SER A 421 -9.98 13.21 -15.93
C SER A 421 -10.65 11.85 -15.79
N LEU A 422 -11.98 11.84 -15.81
CA LEU A 422 -12.84 10.65 -15.80
C LEU A 422 -13.36 10.36 -17.21
N GLY A 423 -12.50 10.42 -18.22
CA GLY A 423 -12.86 10.15 -19.61
C GLY A 423 -12.59 11.35 -20.51
N ALA A 424 -13.29 11.42 -21.65
CA ALA A 424 -13.05 12.50 -22.60
C ALA A 424 -13.71 13.81 -22.16
N GLN A 425 -14.86 13.76 -21.48
CA GLN A 425 -15.69 14.94 -21.22
C GLN A 425 -16.01 15.20 -19.75
N VAL A 426 -15.41 14.43 -18.83
CA VAL A 426 -15.69 14.54 -17.39
C VAL A 426 -14.43 14.89 -16.62
N SER A 427 -14.48 15.97 -15.85
CA SER A 427 -13.41 16.38 -14.94
C SER A 427 -13.91 16.35 -13.50
N TYR A 428 -13.15 15.68 -12.64
CA TYR A 428 -13.35 15.67 -11.20
C TYR A 428 -12.40 16.66 -10.53
N PHE A 429 -12.94 17.46 -9.61
CA PHE A 429 -12.19 18.39 -8.78
C PHE A 429 -12.56 18.19 -7.32
N TYR A 430 -11.65 18.56 -6.44
CA TYR A 430 -11.88 18.55 -5.01
C TYR A 430 -11.18 19.72 -4.32
N GLU A 431 -11.82 20.28 -3.31
CA GLU A 431 -11.31 21.45 -2.57
C GLU A 431 -10.57 21.06 -1.28
N LYS A 432 -9.66 21.94 -0.84
CA LYS A 432 -8.91 21.78 0.42
C LYS A 432 -9.87 21.74 1.62
N LYS A 433 -9.57 20.87 2.59
CA LYS A 433 -10.28 20.84 3.87
C LYS A 433 -10.18 22.20 4.56
N LYS A 434 -11.32 22.81 4.82
CA LYS A 434 -11.44 23.97 5.70
C LYS A 434 -12.02 23.50 7.03
N ASN A 435 -11.59 24.10 8.13
CA ASN A 435 -12.31 23.90 9.39
C ASN A 435 -13.62 24.67 9.28
N GLY A 436 -14.73 23.94 9.24
CA GLY A 436 -16.08 24.50 9.32
C GLY A 436 -16.43 24.94 10.72
N GLU A 437 -17.68 25.31 10.90
CA GLU A 437 -18.25 25.58 12.21
C GLU A 437 -18.03 24.36 13.15
N ASN A 438 -17.66 24.61 14.41
CA ASN A 438 -17.36 23.59 15.41
C ASN A 438 -16.16 22.65 15.08
N ASN A 439 -15.18 23.11 14.27
CA ASN A 439 -14.01 22.31 13.88
C ASN A 439 -14.36 21.01 13.12
N VAL A 440 -15.54 20.93 12.52
CA VAL A 440 -15.88 19.84 11.60
C VAL A 440 -15.18 20.12 10.26
N PRO A 441 -14.37 19.20 9.72
CA PRO A 441 -13.71 19.46 8.45
C PRO A 441 -14.75 19.50 7.32
N CYS A 442 -14.81 20.63 6.61
CA CYS A 442 -15.62 20.83 5.43
C CYS A 442 -14.83 20.51 4.17
N PHE A 443 -15.49 19.88 3.21
CA PHE A 443 -14.89 19.43 1.96
C PHE A 443 -15.93 19.47 0.83
N LYS A 444 -15.48 19.68 -0.41
CA LYS A 444 -16.34 19.69 -1.59
C LYS A 444 -15.74 18.86 -2.72
N GLU A 445 -16.61 18.13 -3.42
CA GLU A 445 -16.30 17.45 -4.67
C GLU A 445 -17.12 18.04 -5.81
N TYR A 446 -16.51 18.12 -6.98
CA TYR A 446 -17.13 18.64 -8.17
C TYR A 446 -16.93 17.66 -9.33
N TYR A 447 -18.02 17.31 -10.01
CA TYR A 447 -17.99 16.59 -11.27
C TYR A 447 -18.54 17.49 -12.36
N LEU A 448 -17.66 17.92 -13.26
CA LEU A 448 -18.00 18.83 -14.34
C LEU A 448 -18.00 18.10 -15.67
N SER A 449 -19.07 18.27 -16.45
CA SER A 449 -19.16 17.86 -17.84
C SER A 449 -19.93 18.90 -18.65
N LYS A 450 -19.28 19.52 -19.63
CA LYS A 450 -19.84 20.65 -20.40
C LYS A 450 -20.37 21.74 -19.46
N ASN A 451 -21.67 22.03 -19.51
CA ASN A 451 -22.34 23.03 -18.68
C ASN A 451 -22.99 22.44 -17.42
N TRP A 452 -22.78 21.15 -17.15
CA TRP A 452 -23.37 20.45 -16.01
C TRP A 452 -22.34 20.22 -14.91
N LEU A 453 -22.73 20.53 -13.69
CA LEU A 453 -21.93 20.31 -12.48
C LEU A 453 -22.73 19.48 -11.48
N LYS A 454 -22.15 18.39 -11.01
CA LYS A 454 -22.55 17.79 -9.74
C LYS A 454 -21.64 18.30 -8.65
N ILE A 455 -22.20 18.81 -7.56
CA ILE A 455 -21.46 19.17 -6.35
C ILE A 455 -21.85 18.24 -5.21
N TYR A 456 -20.86 17.76 -4.45
CA TYR A 456 -21.05 17.19 -3.12
C TYR A 456 -20.39 18.09 -2.09
N THR A 457 -21.09 18.36 -0.99
CA THR A 457 -20.60 19.13 0.16
C THR A 457 -20.69 18.27 1.42
N TYR A 458 -19.65 18.35 2.25
CA TYR A 458 -19.52 17.56 3.47
C TYR A 458 -19.24 18.48 4.64
N GLY A 459 -19.91 18.26 5.76
CA GLY A 459 -19.73 19.08 6.97
C GLY A 459 -20.35 20.48 6.89
N GLU A 460 -21.00 20.82 5.77
CA GLU A 460 -21.75 22.06 5.56
C GLU A 460 -22.99 21.78 4.69
N GLU A 461 -23.88 22.76 4.62
CA GLU A 461 -25.06 22.72 3.76
C GLU A 461 -24.68 23.00 2.31
N VAL A 462 -25.26 22.25 1.38
CA VAL A 462 -25.01 22.39 -0.06
C VAL A 462 -25.34 23.80 -0.57
N ASP A 463 -26.31 24.49 0.04
CA ASP A 463 -26.73 25.83 -0.34
C ASP A 463 -25.59 26.85 -0.24
N LYS A 464 -24.82 26.83 0.87
CA LYS A 464 -23.61 27.65 1.04
C LYS A 464 -22.57 27.34 -0.05
N GLY A 465 -22.50 26.08 -0.49
CA GLY A 465 -21.66 25.66 -1.60
C GLY A 465 -22.10 26.27 -2.93
N ILE A 466 -23.40 26.29 -3.19
CA ILE A 466 -24.00 26.82 -4.42
C ILE A 466 -23.91 28.34 -4.48
N GLU A 467 -24.14 29.06 -3.38
CA GLU A 467 -24.05 30.53 -3.32
C GLU A 467 -22.70 31.05 -3.83
N GLN A 468 -21.60 30.37 -3.48
CA GLN A 468 -20.26 30.72 -3.95
C GLN A 468 -20.11 30.51 -5.46
N LEU A 469 -20.76 29.50 -6.03
CA LEU A 469 -20.74 29.24 -7.48
C LEU A 469 -21.60 30.27 -8.23
N LEU A 470 -22.73 30.68 -7.66
CA LEU A 470 -23.63 31.69 -8.23
C LEU A 470 -22.96 33.07 -8.37
N MET A 471 -21.97 33.39 -7.53
CA MET A 471 -21.18 34.63 -7.67
C MET A 471 -20.30 34.62 -8.92
N ASN A 472 -19.97 33.44 -9.47
CA ASN A 472 -19.00 33.27 -10.54
C ASN A 472 -19.63 32.85 -11.88
N ALA A 473 -20.86 32.34 -11.89
CA ALA A 473 -21.52 31.91 -13.12
C ALA A 473 -23.05 31.95 -13.04
N SER A 474 -23.70 32.20 -14.18
CA SER A 474 -25.16 32.23 -14.30
C SER A 474 -25.75 30.83 -14.36
N VAL A 475 -26.47 30.44 -13.30
CA VAL A 475 -27.17 29.15 -13.21
C VAL A 475 -28.53 29.21 -13.92
N LYS A 476 -28.80 28.20 -14.72
CA LYS A 476 -30.07 28.00 -15.43
C LYS A 476 -31.02 27.08 -14.66
N ASP A 477 -30.52 25.94 -14.20
CA ASP A 477 -31.33 24.92 -13.52
C ASP A 477 -30.58 24.38 -12.28
N ILE A 478 -31.30 24.12 -11.18
CA ILE A 478 -30.78 23.46 -9.95
C ILE A 478 -31.75 22.36 -9.54
N VAL A 479 -31.20 21.19 -9.20
CA VAL A 479 -31.92 20.05 -8.63
C VAL A 479 -31.12 19.48 -7.46
N TYR A 480 -31.70 19.47 -6.26
CA TYR A 480 -31.07 18.89 -5.07
C TYR A 480 -31.31 17.38 -4.99
N ASP A 481 -30.39 16.63 -4.39
CA ASP A 481 -30.55 15.17 -4.29
C ASP A 481 -31.73 14.73 -3.42
N PHE A 482 -32.03 15.48 -2.36
CA PHE A 482 -33.22 15.19 -1.54
C PHE A 482 -34.51 15.32 -2.35
N GLU A 483 -34.51 16.13 -3.43
CA GLU A 483 -35.65 16.22 -4.34
C GLU A 483 -35.81 14.92 -5.14
N LEU A 484 -34.70 14.30 -5.57
CA LEU A 484 -34.70 13.06 -6.35
C LEU A 484 -35.17 11.84 -5.54
N GLU A 485 -34.95 11.86 -4.23
CA GLU A 485 -35.40 10.81 -3.31
C GLU A 485 -36.89 10.93 -2.95
N ASN A 486 -37.54 12.04 -3.32
CA ASN A 486 -38.90 12.41 -2.88
C ASN A 486 -39.05 12.27 -1.35
N TYR A 487 -38.00 12.67 -0.63
CA TYR A 487 -37.92 12.50 0.81
C TYR A 487 -38.92 13.43 1.50
N TYR A 488 -39.79 12.86 2.34
CA TYR A 488 -40.74 13.59 3.19
C TYR A 488 -40.25 13.55 4.63
N ASP A 489 -40.19 14.72 5.26
CA ASP A 489 -40.10 14.83 6.72
C ASP A 489 -41.12 15.85 7.26
N LEU A 490 -41.14 16.02 8.59
CA LEU A 490 -42.07 16.94 9.26
C LEU A 490 -41.90 18.42 8.85
N PHE A 491 -40.76 18.79 8.27
CA PHE A 491 -40.38 20.16 7.96
C PHE A 491 -40.22 20.42 6.44
N ILE A 492 -40.16 19.37 5.62
CA ILE A 492 -40.01 19.42 4.17
C ILE A 492 -41.27 18.84 3.52
N PRO A 493 -42.16 19.69 2.98
CA PRO A 493 -43.37 19.22 2.31
C PRO A 493 -43.03 18.42 1.04
N PRO A 494 -43.89 17.47 0.63
CA PRO A 494 -43.66 16.70 -0.59
C PRO A 494 -43.59 17.62 -1.81
N ILE A 495 -42.75 17.22 -2.76
CA ILE A 495 -42.50 17.98 -3.99
C ILE A 495 -43.78 18.05 -4.82
N THR A 496 -44.11 19.25 -5.29
CA THR A 496 -45.29 19.46 -6.13
C THR A 496 -45.16 18.72 -7.46
N GLU A 497 -46.28 18.30 -8.04
CA GLU A 497 -46.30 17.65 -9.36
C GLU A 497 -45.63 18.51 -10.44
N GLN A 498 -45.82 19.84 -10.39
CA GLN A 498 -45.15 20.78 -11.30
C GLN A 498 -43.62 20.71 -11.17
N ARG A 499 -43.09 20.68 -9.94
CA ARG A 499 -41.66 20.57 -9.69
C ARG A 499 -41.12 19.20 -10.09
N LYS A 500 -41.87 18.11 -9.91
CA LYS A 500 -41.50 16.77 -10.42
C LYS A 500 -41.33 16.76 -11.94
N TRP A 501 -42.28 17.33 -12.69
CA TRP A 501 -42.19 17.46 -14.15
C TRP A 501 -41.03 18.34 -14.60
N TYR A 502 -40.78 19.43 -13.88
CA TYR A 502 -39.61 20.27 -14.13
C TYR A 502 -38.30 19.47 -13.95
N ILE A 503 -38.13 18.78 -12.81
CA ILE A 503 -36.95 17.95 -12.53
C ILE A 503 -36.77 16.89 -13.61
N TYR A 504 -37.87 16.25 -14.04
CA TYR A 504 -37.85 15.30 -15.14
C TYR A 504 -37.29 15.91 -16.43
N GLY A 505 -37.78 17.09 -16.83
CA GLY A 505 -37.30 17.79 -18.01
C GLY A 505 -35.81 18.17 -17.92
N VAL A 506 -35.35 18.59 -16.73
CA VAL A 506 -33.94 18.88 -16.46
C VAL A 506 -33.09 17.62 -16.59
N LEU A 507 -33.50 16.51 -15.99
CA LEU A 507 -32.78 15.24 -16.05
C LEU A 507 -32.75 14.68 -17.48
N GLN A 508 -33.85 14.73 -18.24
CA GLN A 508 -33.87 14.34 -19.64
C GLN A 508 -32.81 15.10 -20.46
N ARG A 509 -32.73 16.42 -20.26
CA ARG A 509 -31.71 17.25 -20.91
C ARG A 509 -30.30 16.84 -20.49
N PHE A 510 -30.08 16.63 -19.19
CA PHE A 510 -28.81 16.13 -18.67
C PHE A 510 -28.39 14.81 -19.35
N TYR A 511 -29.30 13.84 -19.47
CA TYR A 511 -29.01 12.56 -20.12
C TYR A 511 -28.71 12.70 -21.61
N HIS A 512 -29.24 13.72 -22.28
CA HIS A 512 -28.91 14.00 -23.67
C HIS A 512 -27.54 14.68 -23.81
N GLU A 513 -27.22 15.62 -22.92
CA GLU A 513 -26.04 16.49 -23.05
C GLU A 513 -24.79 15.93 -22.35
N ALA A 514 -24.93 15.23 -21.23
CA ALA A 514 -23.86 14.85 -20.32
C ALA A 514 -23.95 13.40 -19.82
N ASN A 515 -24.41 12.48 -20.68
CA ASN A 515 -24.59 11.06 -20.32
C ASN A 515 -23.32 10.38 -19.77
N GLU A 516 -22.10 10.88 -20.06
CA GLU A 516 -20.89 10.29 -19.50
C GLU A 516 -20.84 10.36 -17.97
N LEU A 517 -21.44 11.38 -17.35
CA LEU A 517 -21.54 11.47 -15.88
C LEU A 517 -22.38 10.35 -15.27
N SER A 518 -23.38 9.84 -16.00
CA SER A 518 -24.24 8.74 -15.52
C SER A 518 -23.47 7.43 -15.40
N LYS A 519 -22.43 7.23 -16.23
CA LYS A 519 -21.53 6.06 -16.16
C LYS A 519 -20.77 5.97 -14.84
N TYR A 520 -20.65 7.07 -14.10
CA TYR A 520 -19.99 7.07 -12.79
C TYR A 520 -20.99 6.95 -11.63
N GLY A 521 -22.27 6.73 -11.94
CA GLY A 521 -23.35 6.63 -10.96
C GLY A 521 -23.63 7.94 -10.22
N VAL A 522 -23.08 9.07 -10.69
CA VAL A 522 -23.12 10.37 -10.00
C VAL A 522 -24.51 11.01 -10.06
N VAL A 523 -25.34 10.62 -11.04
CA VAL A 523 -26.73 11.04 -11.19
C VAL A 523 -27.62 9.80 -11.35
N PRO A 524 -28.75 9.69 -10.63
CA PRO A 524 -29.61 8.52 -10.68
C PRO A 524 -30.29 8.37 -12.04
N VAL A 525 -30.45 7.13 -12.50
CA VAL A 525 -31.10 6.78 -13.76
C VAL A 525 -32.51 7.39 -13.82
N LEU A 526 -32.85 8.01 -14.94
CA LEU A 526 -34.13 8.72 -15.12
C LEU A 526 -35.35 7.85 -14.78
N GLU A 527 -35.31 6.57 -15.17
CA GLU A 527 -36.37 5.60 -14.89
C GLU A 527 -36.59 5.37 -13.39
N ASP A 528 -35.52 5.39 -12.59
CA ASP A 528 -35.62 5.20 -11.14
C ASP A 528 -36.27 6.41 -10.48
N VAL A 529 -35.92 7.62 -10.92
CA VAL A 529 -36.55 8.86 -10.44
C VAL A 529 -38.04 8.87 -10.79
N LEU A 530 -38.41 8.43 -12.01
CA LEU A 530 -39.81 8.29 -12.41
C LEU A 530 -40.57 7.27 -11.55
N ARG A 531 -39.94 6.15 -11.18
CA ARG A 531 -40.54 5.16 -10.27
C ARG A 531 -40.77 5.76 -8.89
N ILE A 532 -39.80 6.49 -8.35
CA ILE A 532 -39.90 7.18 -7.04
C ILE A 532 -41.06 8.18 -7.06
N TYR A 533 -41.23 8.92 -8.15
CA TYR A 533 -42.34 9.86 -8.33
C TYR A 533 -43.68 9.20 -8.65
N GLY A 534 -43.74 7.88 -8.82
CA GLY A 534 -44.97 7.12 -9.12
C GLY A 534 -45.46 7.22 -10.57
N ALA A 535 -44.60 7.66 -11.49
CA ALA A 535 -44.96 7.94 -12.89
C ALA A 535 -44.81 6.73 -13.84
N VAL A 536 -44.11 5.67 -13.42
CA VAL A 536 -44.03 4.43 -14.21
C VAL A 536 -45.20 3.52 -13.81
N LYS A 537 -46.16 3.30 -14.71
CA LYS A 537 -47.09 2.16 -14.57
C LYS A 537 -46.23 0.90 -14.51
N THR A 538 -46.18 0.25 -13.35
CA THR A 538 -45.69 -1.12 -13.26
C THR A 538 -46.55 -1.95 -14.20
N ALA A 539 -45.97 -2.37 -15.33
CA ALA A 539 -46.53 -3.47 -16.08
C ALA A 539 -46.44 -4.70 -15.16
N SER A 540 -47.50 -4.91 -14.36
CA SER A 540 -47.76 -6.17 -13.72
C SER A 540 -47.75 -7.21 -14.83
N LYS A 541 -46.69 -8.04 -14.86
CA LYS A 541 -46.72 -9.31 -15.59
C LYS A 541 -47.91 -10.09 -15.03
N ILE A 542 -49.00 -10.07 -15.79
CA ILE A 542 -50.13 -10.97 -15.65
C ILE A 542 -49.75 -12.21 -16.45
N GLY A 543 -49.73 -13.38 -15.79
CA GLY A 543 -49.72 -14.72 -16.41
C GLY A 543 -48.34 -15.25 -16.76
#